data_AF-A0A0B0D7R0-F1
#
_entry.id   AF-A0A0B0D7R0-F1
#
_cell.length_a   1.000
_cell.length_b   1.000
_cell.length_c   1.000
_cell.angle_alpha   90.00
_cell.angle_beta   90.00
_cell.angle_gamma   90.00
#
_symmetry.space_group_name_H-M   'P 1'
#
loop_
_entity.id
_entity.type
_entity.pdbx_description
1 polymer ?
#
loop_
_entity_poly.entity_id
_entity_poly.type
_entity_poly.pdbx_seq_one_letter_code
_entity_poly.pdbx_strand_id
1 'polypeptide(L)'
;MVIEKAMKILDKVTDFFKENIAPPHKIISAKKNEEGWRVLVEIIEEKDYMRKYAHDEMVGLYEVFLDDNQEVTGFSRLSLRYRSDLEEQAE
;
A
#
# COMPACT_ATOMS: atom_id res chain seq x y z
N MET A 1 -9.17 22.79 -1.65
CA MET A 1 -9.93 21.96 -2.61
C MET A 1 -9.14 20.77 -3.16
N VAL A 2 -7.91 20.93 -3.68
CA VAL A 2 -7.09 19.77 -4.15
C VAL A 2 -6.52 18.94 -3.00
N ILE A 3 -6.02 19.58 -1.93
CA ILE A 3 -5.47 18.90 -0.75
C ILE A 3 -6.53 18.07 -0.02
N GLU A 4 -7.75 18.58 0.11
CA GLU A 4 -8.87 17.88 0.74
C GLU A 4 -9.29 16.61 -0.03
N LYS A 5 -9.25 16.65 -1.37
CA LYS A 5 -9.45 15.45 -2.20
C LYS A 5 -8.32 14.43 -2.01
N ALA A 6 -7.07 14.87 -1.90
CA ALA A 6 -5.95 13.97 -1.66
C ALA A 6 -6.11 13.24 -0.31
N MET A 7 -6.53 13.93 0.75
CA MET A 7 -6.78 13.29 2.06
C MET A 7 -7.84 12.19 1.97
N LYS A 8 -8.97 12.45 1.29
CA LYS A 8 -10.03 11.46 1.11
C LYS A 8 -9.58 10.21 0.33
N ILE A 9 -8.70 10.37 -0.66
CA ILE A 9 -8.10 9.24 -1.37
C ILE A 9 -7.29 8.37 -0.41
N LEU A 10 -6.50 8.97 0.49
CA LEU A 10 -5.71 8.23 1.46
C LEU A 10 -6.59 7.44 2.42
N ASP A 11 -7.70 8.03 2.88
CA ASP A 11 -8.68 7.35 3.75
C ASP A 11 -9.31 6.16 3.03
N LYS A 12 -9.79 6.36 1.79
CA LYS A 12 -10.39 5.29 0.96
C LYS A 12 -9.44 4.13 0.70
N VAL A 13 -8.18 4.44 0.38
CA VAL A 13 -7.14 3.42 0.21
C VAL A 13 -6.88 2.69 1.53
N THR A 14 -6.80 3.43 2.64
CA THR A 14 -6.57 2.83 3.96
C THR A 14 -7.68 1.86 4.34
N ASP A 15 -8.93 2.26 4.16
CA ASP A 15 -10.10 1.45 4.49
C ASP A 15 -10.18 0.22 3.59
N PHE A 16 -9.99 0.39 2.27
CA PHE A 16 -9.95 -0.73 1.32
C PHE A 16 -8.94 -1.81 1.74
N PHE A 17 -7.70 -1.43 2.05
CA PHE A 17 -6.67 -2.40 2.44
C PHE A 17 -6.94 -3.03 3.81
N LYS A 18 -7.42 -2.26 4.79
CA LYS A 18 -7.82 -2.79 6.11
C LYS A 18 -8.91 -3.87 5.99
N GLU A 19 -9.89 -3.65 5.12
CA GLU A 19 -11.03 -4.54 4.97
C GLU A 19 -10.72 -5.80 4.13
N ASN A 20 -9.83 -5.68 3.14
CA ASN A 20 -9.66 -6.73 2.13
C ASN A 20 -8.33 -7.49 2.21
N ILE A 21 -7.28 -6.90 2.81
CA ILE A 21 -5.92 -7.47 2.80
C ILE A 21 -5.28 -7.39 4.19
N ALA A 22 -4.78 -6.20 4.54
CA ALA A 22 -4.20 -5.86 5.83
C ALA A 22 -4.03 -4.33 5.87
N PRO A 23 -4.01 -3.72 7.07
CA PRO A 23 -3.80 -2.28 7.21
C PRO A 23 -2.50 -1.83 6.52
N PRO A 24 -2.50 -0.72 5.78
CA PRO A 24 -1.27 -0.19 5.22
C PRO A 24 -0.25 0.16 6.30
N HIS A 25 0.98 -0.31 6.12
CA HIS A 25 2.12 0.12 6.91
C HIS A 25 2.50 1.56 6.56
N LYS A 26 2.51 1.85 5.25
CA LYS A 26 2.91 3.16 4.72
C LYS A 26 2.24 3.42 3.38
N ILE A 27 1.74 4.64 3.18
CA ILE A 27 1.40 5.13 1.85
C ILE A 27 2.63 5.87 1.31
N ILE A 28 3.19 5.40 0.20
CA ILE A 28 4.41 5.97 -0.40
C ILE A 28 4.06 7.19 -1.24
N SER A 29 3.00 7.10 -2.05
CA SER A 29 2.61 8.19 -2.94
C SER A 29 1.15 8.08 -3.36
N ALA A 30 0.51 9.22 -3.59
CA ALA A 30 -0.78 9.33 -4.26
C ALA A 30 -0.65 10.36 -5.39
N LYS A 31 -0.85 9.93 -6.63
CA LYS A 31 -0.69 10.79 -7.80
C LYS A 31 -1.97 10.76 -8.64
N LYS A 32 -2.46 11.94 -9.00
CA LYS A 32 -3.54 12.07 -9.96
C LYS A 32 -3.00 11.83 -11.37
N ASN A 33 -3.70 11.04 -12.18
CA ASN A 33 -3.48 10.87 -13.61
C ASN A 33 -4.77 11.20 -14.39
N GLU A 34 -4.78 10.95 -15.70
CA GLU A 34 -5.95 11.23 -16.56
C GLU A 34 -7.16 10.33 -16.24
N GLU A 35 -6.91 9.13 -15.71
CA GLU A 35 -7.93 8.11 -15.44
C GLU A 35 -8.41 8.11 -13.97
N GLY A 36 -7.86 9.00 -13.13
CA GLY A 36 -8.17 9.10 -11.71
C GLY A 36 -6.90 9.22 -10.86
N TRP A 37 -6.68 8.26 -9.96
CA TRP A 37 -5.57 8.24 -9.02
C TRP A 37 -4.83 6.92 -9.02
N ARG A 38 -3.51 6.98 -8.97
CA ARG A 38 -2.64 5.84 -8.66
C ARG A 38 -1.97 6.06 -7.32
N VAL A 39 -2.12 5.12 -6.41
CA VAL A 39 -1.55 5.18 -5.06
C VAL A 39 -0.63 3.98 -4.86
N LEU A 40 0.55 4.21 -4.30
CA LEU A 40 1.49 3.16 -3.91
C LEU A 40 1.48 3.00 -2.39
N VAL A 41 1.31 1.76 -1.93
CA VAL A 41 1.25 1.43 -0.50
C VAL A 41 2.12 0.23 -0.17
N GLU A 42 2.65 0.22 1.05
CA GLU A 42 3.36 -0.91 1.63
C GLU A 42 2.50 -1.58 2.68
N ILE A 43 2.40 -2.90 2.58
CA ILE A 43 1.66 -3.76 3.50
C ILE A 43 2.66 -4.70 4.17
N ILE A 44 2.61 -4.84 5.49
CA ILE A 44 3.32 -5.93 6.17
C ILE A 44 2.51 -7.21 5.93
N GLU A 45 3.08 -8.14 5.19
CA GLU A 45 2.51 -9.46 4.95
C GLU A 45 3.12 -10.46 5.93
N GLU A 46 2.41 -10.71 7.02
CA GLU A 46 2.77 -11.76 7.96
C GLU A 46 2.13 -13.09 7.54
N LYS A 47 2.94 -14.12 7.35
CA LYS A 47 2.47 -15.50 7.23
C LYS A 47 2.64 -16.19 8.58
N ASP A 48 1.67 -17.01 8.98
CA ASP A 48 1.72 -17.78 10.24
C ASP A 48 3.00 -18.65 10.36
N TYR A 49 3.53 -19.10 9.23
CA TYR A 49 4.83 -19.78 9.17
C TYR A 49 5.98 -18.87 9.65
N MET A 50 6.05 -17.62 9.18
CA MET A 50 7.11 -16.68 9.58
C MET A 50 7.04 -16.33 11.06
N ARG A 51 5.82 -16.10 11.58
CA ARG A 51 5.58 -15.88 13.01
C ARG A 51 6.10 -17.03 13.86
N LYS A 52 5.90 -18.27 13.41
CA LYS A 52 6.29 -19.49 14.16
C LYS A 52 7.81 -19.68 14.26
N TYR A 53 8.55 -19.22 13.26
CA TYR A 53 10.01 -19.43 13.17
C TYR A 53 10.82 -18.14 13.35
N ALA A 54 10.18 -17.03 13.78
CA ALA A 54 10.80 -15.72 13.97
C ALA A 54 11.60 -15.26 12.74
N HIS A 55 11.08 -15.53 11.54
CA HIS A 55 11.66 -15.03 10.30
C HIS A 55 11.20 -13.59 10.01
N ASP A 56 12.03 -12.87 9.27
CA ASP A 56 11.80 -11.47 8.90
C ASP A 56 10.42 -11.28 8.26
N GLU A 57 9.76 -10.18 8.65
CA GLU A 57 8.50 -9.76 8.07
C GLU A 57 8.67 -9.50 6.57
N MET A 58 7.66 -9.84 5.77
CA MET A 58 7.66 -9.50 4.35
C MET A 58 6.91 -8.20 4.13
N VAL A 59 7.44 -7.35 3.26
CA VAL A 59 6.80 -6.09 2.86
C VAL A 59 6.34 -6.22 1.41
N GLY A 60 5.02 -6.19 1.22
CA GLY A 60 4.40 -6.15 -0.09
C GLY A 60 4.25 -4.70 -0.57
N LEU A 61 4.75 -4.38 -1.76
CA LEU A 61 4.48 -3.11 -2.43
C LEU A 61 3.28 -3.30 -3.36
N TYR A 62 2.24 -2.51 -3.15
CA TYR A 62 1.03 -2.52 -3.94
C TYR A 62 0.83 -1.20 -4.67
N GLU A 63 0.24 -1.30 -5.86
CA GLU A 63 -0.45 -0.18 -6.49
C GLU A 63 -1.96 -0.37 -6.42
N VAL A 64 -2.67 0.73 -6.22
CA VAL A 64 -4.13 0.78 -6.25
C VAL A 64 -4.58 1.95 -7.11
N PHE A 65 -5.65 1.72 -7.85
CA PHE A 65 -6.25 2.66 -8.76
C PHE A 65 -7.61 3.10 -8.23
N LEU A 66 -7.86 4.39 -8.24
CA LEU A 66 -9.17 4.96 -7.93
C LEU A 66 -9.62 5.82 -9.11
N ASP A 67 -10.93 5.83 -9.39
CA ASP A 67 -11.51 6.73 -10.39
C ASP A 67 -11.65 8.17 -9.87
N ASP A 68 -12.20 9.07 -10.69
CA ASP A 68 -12.47 10.46 -10.28
C ASP A 68 -13.54 10.59 -9.18
N ASN A 69 -14.34 9.54 -8.96
CA ASN A 69 -15.31 9.44 -7.86
C ASN A 69 -14.67 8.92 -6.56
N GLN A 70 -13.37 8.61 -6.57
CA GLN A 70 -12.61 8.10 -5.42
C GLN A 70 -13.00 6.66 -5.05
N GLU A 71 -13.53 5.90 -6.00
CA GLU A 71 -13.84 4.49 -5.84
C GLU A 71 -12.69 3.63 -6.35
N VAL A 72 -12.32 2.59 -5.60
CA VAL A 72 -11.25 1.67 -5.98
C VAL A 72 -11.69 0.85 -7.18
N THR A 73 -10.95 0.95 -8.29
CA THR A 73 -11.25 0.24 -9.55
C THR A 73 -10.35 -0.97 -9.77
N GLY A 74 -9.22 -1.04 -9.08
CA GLY A 74 -8.32 -2.18 -9.15
C GLY A 74 -7.08 -2.01 -8.28
N PHE A 75 -6.38 -3.12 -8.03
CA PHE A 75 -5.10 -3.12 -7.33
C PHE A 75 -4.23 -4.28 -7.82
N SER A 76 -2.92 -4.14 -7.68
CA SER A 76 -1.96 -5.22 -7.97
C SER A 76 -0.80 -5.18 -6.97
N ARG A 77 -0.23 -6.35 -6.64
CA ARG A 77 1.04 -6.41 -5.91
C ARG A 77 2.18 -6.32 -6.91
N LEU A 78 2.99 -5.29 -6.78
CA LEU A 78 4.15 -5.04 -7.64
C LEU A 78 5.36 -5.87 -7.22
N SER A 79 5.62 -5.97 -5.92
CA SER A 79 6.73 -6.75 -5.39
C SER A 79 6.49 -7.23 -3.97
N LEU A 80 7.31 -8.20 -3.55
CA LEU A 80 7.37 -8.72 -2.20
C LEU A 80 8.85 -8.89 -1.85
N ARG A 81 9.25 -8.39 -0.69
CA ARG A 81 10.63 -8.44 -0.20
C ARG A 81 10.66 -8.72 1.30
N TYR A 82 11.81 -9.09 1.83
CA TYR A 82 12.00 -9.05 3.27
C TYR A 82 12.13 -7.61 3.74
N ARG A 83 11.68 -7.33 4.96
CA ARG A 83 11.81 -6.00 5.56
C ARG A 83 13.28 -5.59 5.73
N SER A 84 14.13 -6.55 6.05
CA SER A 84 15.58 -6.41 6.21
C SER A 84 16.29 -6.01 4.90
N ASP A 85 15.76 -6.37 3.73
CA ASP A 85 16.34 -6.00 2.43
C ASP A 85 16.43 -4.48 2.19
N LEU A 86 15.70 -3.65 2.97
CA LEU A 86 15.78 -2.18 2.89
C LEU A 86 16.74 -1.54 3.89
N GLU A 87 17.15 -2.23 4.96
CA GLU A 87 18.07 -1.63 5.95
C GLU A 87 19.49 -1.45 5.39
N GLU A 88 19.80 -2.08 4.25
CA GLU A 88 21.12 -2.04 3.60
C GLU A 88 21.40 -0.75 2.78
N GLN A 89 20.52 0.25 2.77
CA GLN A 89 20.79 1.57 2.14
C GLN A 89 20.88 2.70 3.17
N ALA A 90 21.83 2.57 4.08
CA ALA A 90 22.41 3.70 4.81
C ALA A 90 23.93 3.72 4.55
N GLU A 91 24.34 4.32 3.43
CA GLU A 91 25.68 4.89 3.23
C GLU A 91 25.56 6.38 2.89
#